data_AF-F9N4X6-F1
#
_entry.id   AF-F9N4X6-F1
#
_cell.length_a   1.000
_cell.length_b   1.000
_cell.length_c   1.000
_cell.angle_alpha   90.00
_cell.angle_beta   90.00
_cell.angle_gamma   90.00
#
_symmetry.space_group_name_H-M   'P 1'
#
loop_
_entity.id
_entity.type
_entity.pdbx_description
1 polymer ?
#
loop_
_entity_poly.entity_id
_entity_poly.type
_entity_poly.pdbx_seq_one_letter_code
_entity_poly.pdbx_strand_id
1 'polypeptide(L)'
;MKLRFKHQRFQADAAKAVVDVFAGQPYLTQSYMMDTGVVKSAQQVLIEEDFTGWRNEPLVPAMTDQLVLERIREVQRQHQIQVSNQLEGRYNLTVEMETGVGKTYMYIKTMYELNQHYGWTKFIVVVPTVAIREGVYKSFQVTEDHFVEEYGKKIRYFIYNSKQLTDIDRFASDSGINVMIINAQAFNATGKDARRIDMELDEFRSRKPIDIIAKTNPILIIDEPQSVEGTKTKESLKKFNPLMTLRYSATQKSDSIYNMVYRLDAMEAYNKRLVKKIAVKGISESGSTATDSYVYLEKINLSKSAPTATIQFDCKGASSIRKITRTLKEGYNLYDHSGNMEEYKDGFVVSRIVMVVMIPLSLSTVSKSMLVM
;
A
#
# COMPACT_ATOMS: atom_id res chain seq x y z
N MET A 1 4.25 16.90 -24.17
CA MET A 1 3.64 17.83 -23.20
C MET A 1 4.47 17.80 -21.92
N LYS A 2 5.07 18.93 -21.50
CA LYS A 2 5.77 19.01 -20.20
C LYS A 2 4.74 19.36 -19.12
N LEU A 3 4.63 18.55 -18.08
CA LEU A 3 3.79 18.87 -16.92
C LEU A 3 4.45 20.02 -16.13
N ARG A 4 3.65 20.99 -15.69
CA ARG A 4 4.10 22.01 -14.74
C ARG A 4 3.59 21.62 -13.36
N PHE A 5 4.51 21.33 -12.45
CA PHE A 5 4.18 21.09 -11.05
C PHE A 5 4.04 22.42 -10.32
N LYS A 6 3.17 22.44 -9.33
CA LYS A 6 2.98 23.59 -8.45
C LYS A 6 3.37 23.17 -7.05
N HIS A 7 4.16 24.01 -6.37
CA HIS A 7 4.41 23.84 -4.95
C HIS A 7 3.11 24.01 -4.16
N GLN A 8 2.64 22.94 -3.54
CA GLN A 8 1.49 22.98 -2.66
C GLN A 8 1.98 22.94 -1.22
N ARG A 9 1.57 23.94 -0.43
CA ARG A 9 2.06 24.13 0.95
C ARG A 9 1.90 22.89 1.83
N PHE A 10 0.76 22.21 1.74
CA PHE A 10 0.51 21.01 2.55
C PHE A 10 1.48 19.85 2.24
N GLN A 11 2.04 19.79 1.02
CA GLN A 11 3.04 18.77 0.66
C GLN A 11 4.38 19.08 1.33
N ALA A 12 4.74 20.37 1.41
CA ALA A 12 5.91 20.81 2.17
C ALA A 12 5.70 20.62 3.68
N ASP A 13 4.53 20.97 4.21
CA ASP A 13 4.20 20.81 5.63
C ASP A 13 4.26 19.33 6.04
N ALA A 14 3.76 18.42 5.21
CA ALA A 14 3.79 16.98 5.50
C ALA A 14 5.21 16.39 5.45
N ALA A 15 6.03 16.78 4.48
CA ALA A 15 7.44 16.36 4.43
C ALA A 15 8.23 16.93 5.63
N LYS A 16 7.97 18.19 5.99
CA LYS A 16 8.56 18.84 7.16
C LYS A 16 8.19 18.13 8.46
N ALA A 17 6.93 17.71 8.62
CA ALA A 17 6.49 16.96 9.80
C ALA A 17 7.30 15.67 10.01
N VAL A 18 7.67 14.97 8.92
CA VAL A 18 8.54 13.80 8.98
C VAL A 18 9.98 14.18 9.35
N VAL A 19 10.51 15.26 8.76
CA VAL A 19 11.87 15.76 9.06
C VAL A 19 11.98 16.17 10.52
N ASP A 20 11.02 16.92 11.04
CA ASP A 20 11.04 17.49 12.40
C ASP A 20 11.08 16.42 13.50
N VAL A 21 10.56 15.21 13.25
CA VAL A 21 10.68 14.08 14.19
C VAL A 21 12.13 13.75 14.51
N PHE A 22 13.05 13.96 13.56
CA PHE A 22 14.47 13.66 13.72
C PHE A 22 15.32 14.91 13.94
N ALA A 23 14.70 16.06 14.27
CA ALA A 23 15.42 17.29 14.54
C ALA A 23 16.43 17.09 15.67
N GLY A 24 17.71 17.37 15.37
CA GLY A 24 18.86 17.07 16.23
C GLY A 24 19.82 16.04 15.64
N GLN A 25 19.36 15.24 14.67
CA GLN A 25 20.25 14.42 13.84
C GLN A 25 21.11 15.35 12.95
N PRO A 26 22.45 15.27 13.00
CA PRO A 26 23.30 16.05 12.10
C PRO A 26 23.26 15.50 10.68
N TYR A 27 23.55 16.36 9.70
CA TYR A 27 23.90 15.91 8.36
C TYR A 27 25.22 15.14 8.42
N LEU A 28 25.16 13.82 8.24
CA LEU A 28 26.35 12.98 8.15
C LEU A 28 26.58 12.62 6.70
N THR A 29 27.81 12.86 6.22
CA THR A 29 28.21 12.31 4.92
C THR A 29 28.26 10.79 5.07
N GLN A 30 27.65 10.08 4.12
CA GLN A 30 27.57 8.63 4.17
C GLN A 30 28.96 8.01 4.36
N SER A 31 29.08 6.99 5.20
CA SER A 31 30.31 6.19 5.22
C SER A 31 30.28 5.20 4.04
N TYR A 32 31.34 5.23 3.23
CA TYR A 32 31.65 4.10 2.37
C TYR A 32 32.21 3.00 3.27
N MET A 33 31.45 1.93 3.47
CA MET A 33 31.98 0.74 4.12
C MET A 33 32.91 0.07 3.13
N MET A 34 34.16 -0.12 3.51
CA MET A 34 35.15 -0.90 2.78
C MET A 34 35.61 -2.00 3.73
N ASP A 35 35.35 -3.25 3.36
CA ASP A 35 35.74 -4.39 4.17
C ASP A 35 37.28 -4.52 4.21
N THR A 36 37.85 -4.31 5.39
CA THR A 36 39.24 -4.69 5.67
C THR A 36 39.19 -6.11 6.21
N GLY A 37 39.18 -7.08 5.29
CA GLY A 37 38.97 -8.49 5.61
C GLY A 37 39.82 -9.01 6.78
N VAL A 38 39.36 -10.11 7.36
CA VAL A 38 39.98 -10.81 8.48
C VAL A 38 41.39 -11.27 8.11
N VAL A 39 42.42 -10.57 8.59
CA VAL A 39 43.77 -11.15 8.69
C VAL A 39 43.75 -12.14 9.84
N LYS A 40 43.51 -13.43 9.55
CA LYS A 40 43.85 -14.51 10.48
C LYS A 40 44.93 -15.39 9.88
N SER A 41 46.13 -15.20 10.42
CA SER A 41 47.08 -16.24 10.76
C SER A 41 46.41 -17.62 10.82
N ALA A 42 46.99 -18.56 10.07
CA ALA A 42 46.58 -19.94 9.82
C ALA A 42 45.37 -20.49 10.62
N GLN A 43 44.33 -20.82 9.84
CA GLN A 43 43.29 -21.82 10.10
C GLN A 43 42.16 -21.44 11.08
N GLN A 44 41.51 -20.30 10.83
CA GLN A 44 40.05 -20.11 10.97
C GLN A 44 39.69 -18.71 10.43
N VAL A 45 39.75 -18.52 9.11
CA VAL A 45 39.17 -17.33 8.45
C VAL A 45 37.77 -17.72 8.00
N LEU A 46 36.80 -17.58 8.91
CA LEU A 46 35.45 -17.25 8.46
C LEU A 46 35.58 -15.86 7.86
N ILE A 47 35.37 -15.78 6.55
CA ILE A 47 35.33 -14.56 5.75
C ILE A 47 34.25 -13.68 6.39
N GLU A 48 34.64 -12.71 7.23
CA GLU A 48 33.78 -11.56 7.46
C GLU A 48 33.69 -10.82 6.11
N GLU A 49 32.45 -10.49 5.75
CA GLU A 49 31.99 -10.41 4.37
C GLU A 49 32.35 -9.08 3.68
N ASP A 50 32.88 -9.21 2.46
CA ASP A 50 33.17 -8.18 1.44
C ASP A 50 31.99 -7.25 1.11
N PHE A 51 31.52 -6.46 2.07
CA PHE A 51 30.57 -5.38 1.80
C PHE A 51 31.35 -4.09 1.54
N THR A 52 31.40 -3.73 0.26
CA THR A 52 31.83 -2.41 -0.20
C THR A 52 30.60 -1.63 -0.65
N GLY A 53 30.23 -0.56 0.07
CA GLY A 53 29.01 0.18 -0.26
C GLY A 53 28.65 1.32 0.70
N TRP A 54 27.67 2.12 0.28
CA TRP A 54 27.14 3.24 1.05
C TRP A 54 25.89 2.83 1.81
N ARG A 55 25.75 3.35 3.03
CA ARG A 55 24.58 3.14 3.88
C ARG A 55 24.05 4.46 4.42
N ASN A 56 22.79 4.45 4.86
CA ASN A 56 22.28 5.52 5.70
C ASN A 56 22.94 5.43 7.08
N GLU A 57 23.50 6.54 7.55
CA GLU A 57 24.02 6.59 8.93
C GLU A 57 22.87 6.40 9.93
N PRO A 58 23.09 5.61 10.99
CA PRO A 58 22.11 5.46 12.05
C PRO A 58 21.92 6.81 12.77
N LEU A 59 20.83 6.88 13.54
CA LEU A 59 20.63 8.00 14.45
C LEU A 59 21.80 8.11 15.43
N VAL A 60 22.26 9.33 15.69
CA VAL A 60 23.33 9.58 16.66
C VAL A 60 22.90 9.12 18.06
N PRO A 61 23.81 8.71 18.96
CA PRO A 61 23.44 8.22 20.29
C PRO A 61 22.59 9.19 21.13
N ALA A 62 22.71 10.51 20.87
CA ALA A 62 21.89 11.54 21.51
C ALA A 62 20.41 11.51 21.07
N MET A 63 20.10 10.94 19.91
CA MET A 63 18.74 10.73 19.40
C MET A 63 18.12 9.48 20.05
N THR A 64 17.86 9.58 21.35
CA THR A 64 17.22 8.51 22.12
C THR A 64 15.76 8.31 21.74
N ASP A 65 15.20 7.13 22.01
CA ASP A 65 13.77 6.84 21.77
C ASP A 65 12.85 7.83 22.53
N GLN A 66 13.27 8.30 23.70
CA GLN A 66 12.55 9.31 24.47
C GLN A 66 12.54 10.68 23.78
N LEU A 67 13.68 11.12 23.24
CA LEU A 67 13.78 12.37 22.50
C LEU A 67 12.96 12.30 21.21
N VAL A 68 13.05 11.20 20.47
CA VAL A 68 12.25 11.01 19.25
C VAL A 68 10.75 11.02 19.57
N LEU A 69 10.33 10.37 20.65
CA LEU A 69 8.94 10.43 21.11
C LEU A 69 8.52 11.85 21.47
N GLU A 70 9.37 12.63 22.14
CA GLU A 70 9.10 14.04 22.44
C GLU A 70 8.91 14.86 21.16
N ARG A 71 9.77 14.68 20.15
CA ARG A 71 9.64 15.33 18.84
C ARG A 71 8.35 14.95 18.12
N ILE A 72 7.98 13.66 18.14
CA ILE A 72 6.69 13.20 17.61
C ILE A 72 5.54 13.93 18.29
N ARG A 73 5.57 14.05 19.63
CA ARG A 73 4.52 14.74 20.38
C ARG A 73 4.45 16.24 20.07
N GLU A 74 5.59 16.89 19.86
CA GLU A 74 5.66 18.30 19.42
C GLU A 74 5.00 18.47 18.04
N VAL A 75 5.38 17.65 17.07
CA VAL A 75 4.79 17.63 15.73
C VAL A 75 3.28 17.38 15.80
N GLN A 76 2.85 16.40 16.60
CA GLN A 76 1.43 16.10 16.79
C GLN A 76 0.65 17.28 17.36
N ARG A 77 1.19 18.01 18.35
CA ARG A 77 0.54 19.22 18.89
C ARG A 77 0.43 20.32 17.82
N GLN A 78 1.48 20.53 17.03
CA GLN A 78 1.48 21.53 15.95
C GLN A 78 0.42 21.22 14.88
N HIS A 79 0.22 19.94 14.56
CA HIS A 79 -0.75 19.48 13.57
C HIS A 79 -2.12 19.11 14.15
N GLN A 80 -2.38 19.37 15.44
CA GLN A 80 -3.64 19.05 16.13
C GLN A 80 -4.02 17.55 16.04
N ILE A 81 -3.00 16.69 16.11
CA ILE A 81 -3.11 15.24 16.13
C ILE A 81 -3.10 14.77 17.58
N GLN A 82 -3.82 13.69 17.88
CA GLN A 82 -3.78 13.06 19.20
C GLN A 82 -2.35 12.65 19.55
N VAL A 83 -1.89 13.09 20.73
CA VAL A 83 -0.53 12.89 21.21
C VAL A 83 -0.29 11.42 21.55
N SER A 84 0.81 10.84 21.06
CA SER A 84 1.20 9.45 21.31
C SER A 84 1.64 9.23 22.77
N ASN A 85 1.12 8.18 23.39
CA ASN A 85 1.52 7.77 24.73
C ASN A 85 2.90 7.10 24.76
N GLN A 86 3.23 6.33 23.71
CA GLN A 86 4.49 5.60 23.57
C GLN A 86 4.94 5.58 22.12
N LEU A 87 6.18 5.17 21.88
CA LEU A 87 6.75 5.03 20.54
C LEU A 87 6.34 3.67 19.93
N GLU A 88 5.26 3.67 19.15
CA GLU A 88 4.73 2.44 18.55
C GLU A 88 5.63 1.91 17.43
N GLY A 89 5.95 0.61 17.45
CA GLY A 89 6.63 -0.08 16.36
C GLY A 89 8.03 0.42 15.98
N ARG A 90 8.68 1.23 16.83
CA ARG A 90 10.00 1.88 16.70
C ARG A 90 10.25 2.59 15.34
N TYR A 91 10.31 3.93 15.39
CA TYR A 91 10.48 4.83 14.24
C TYR A 91 9.59 4.47 13.03
N ASN A 92 8.35 4.10 13.32
CA ASN A 92 7.34 3.80 12.32
C ASN A 92 6.34 4.96 12.32
N LEU A 93 6.47 5.85 11.33
CA LEU A 93 5.71 7.08 11.23
C LEU A 93 4.57 6.93 10.23
N THR A 94 3.40 7.44 10.58
CA THR A 94 2.22 7.45 9.70
C THR A 94 1.97 8.87 9.21
N VAL A 95 1.79 9.01 7.90
CA VAL A 95 1.31 10.21 7.23
C VAL A 95 0.01 9.89 6.51
N GLU A 96 -1.07 10.49 6.97
CA GLU A 96 -2.37 10.37 6.33
C GLU A 96 -2.59 11.49 5.32
N MET A 97 -2.98 11.11 4.11
CA MET A 97 -3.32 12.04 3.05
C MET A 97 -4.47 11.48 2.21
N GLU A 98 -5.49 12.30 1.98
CA GLU A 98 -6.61 11.95 1.11
C GLU A 98 -6.16 11.50 -0.30
N THR A 99 -6.93 10.61 -0.92
CA THR A 99 -6.71 10.16 -2.28
C THR A 99 -6.76 11.33 -3.26
N GLY A 100 -5.82 11.33 -4.22
CA GLY A 100 -5.78 12.36 -5.28
C GLY A 100 -5.05 13.65 -4.91
N VAL A 101 -4.58 13.82 -3.66
CA VAL A 101 -3.78 15.00 -3.25
C VAL A 101 -2.28 14.88 -3.56
N GLY A 102 -1.85 13.77 -4.17
CA GLY A 102 -0.48 13.56 -4.62
C GLY A 102 0.45 12.88 -3.59
N LYS A 103 0.00 11.81 -2.94
CA LYS A 103 0.81 10.99 -2.00
C LYS A 103 2.18 10.61 -2.55
N THR A 104 2.24 10.12 -3.79
CA THR A 104 3.49 9.74 -4.45
C THR A 104 4.46 10.90 -4.59
N TYR A 105 3.98 12.06 -5.03
CA TYR A 105 4.81 13.27 -5.08
C TYR A 105 5.33 13.62 -3.68
N MET A 106 4.49 13.49 -2.65
CA MET A 106 4.85 13.84 -1.28
C MET A 106 5.97 12.96 -0.73
N TYR A 107 5.90 11.63 -0.82
CA TYR A 107 7.02 10.81 -0.32
C TYR A 107 8.30 10.95 -1.16
N ILE A 108 8.21 11.28 -2.45
CA ILE A 108 9.41 11.63 -3.23
C ILE A 108 10.04 12.91 -2.67
N LYS A 109 9.23 13.94 -2.40
CA LYS A 109 9.68 15.16 -1.73
C LYS A 109 10.30 14.84 -0.36
N THR A 110 9.66 14.00 0.44
CA THR A 110 10.20 13.56 1.74
C THR A 110 11.59 12.90 1.61
N MET A 111 11.85 12.09 0.58
CA MET A 111 13.18 11.53 0.35
C MET A 111 14.23 12.62 0.12
N TYR A 112 13.90 13.64 -0.67
CA TYR A 112 14.78 14.79 -0.89
C TYR A 112 15.02 15.61 0.38
N GLU A 113 13.98 15.89 1.15
CA GLU A 113 14.08 16.62 2.42
C GLU A 113 14.94 15.85 3.44
N LEU A 114 14.71 14.55 3.59
CA LEU A 114 15.52 13.69 4.46
C LEU A 114 16.99 13.64 4.00
N ASN A 115 17.25 13.64 2.69
CA ASN A 115 18.62 13.76 2.18
C ASN A 115 19.23 15.12 2.52
N GLN A 116 18.51 16.21 2.27
CA GLN A 116 19.00 17.56 2.49
C GLN A 116 19.32 17.84 3.96
N HIS A 117 18.48 17.33 4.87
CA HIS A 117 18.64 17.56 6.31
C HIS A 117 19.61 16.59 6.98
N TYR A 118 19.59 15.30 6.60
CA TYR A 118 20.27 14.23 7.35
C TYR A 118 21.27 13.41 6.52
N GLY A 119 21.33 13.61 5.20
CA GLY A 119 22.27 12.90 4.32
C GLY A 119 21.83 11.49 3.95
N TRP A 120 20.61 11.05 4.30
CA TRP A 120 20.12 9.72 3.94
C TRP A 120 19.84 9.59 2.44
N THR A 121 20.21 8.45 1.86
CA THR A 121 20.14 8.21 0.41
C THR A 121 19.51 6.89 0.01
N LYS A 122 19.34 5.93 0.94
CA LYS A 122 18.88 4.58 0.63
C LYS A 122 17.42 4.42 1.01
N PHE A 123 16.55 4.24 0.02
CA PHE A 123 15.11 4.16 0.20
C PHE A 123 14.52 2.94 -0.51
N ILE A 124 13.48 2.35 0.06
CA ILE A 124 12.73 1.26 -0.56
C ILE A 124 11.24 1.62 -0.52
N VAL A 125 10.60 1.71 -1.68
CA VAL A 125 9.16 1.92 -1.80
C VAL A 125 8.46 0.58 -1.96
N VAL A 126 7.61 0.23 -0.99
CA VAL A 126 6.82 -0.99 -0.96
C VAL A 126 5.37 -0.65 -1.31
N VAL A 127 4.87 -1.29 -2.37
CA VAL A 127 3.50 -1.09 -2.87
C VAL A 127 2.70 -2.40 -2.87
N PRO A 128 1.36 -2.37 -2.87
CA PRO A 128 0.59 -3.61 -2.78
C PRO A 128 0.49 -4.36 -4.12
N THR A 129 0.40 -3.65 -5.24
CA THR A 129 0.12 -4.24 -6.56
C THR A 129 1.10 -3.81 -7.64
N VAL A 130 1.19 -4.59 -8.72
CA VAL A 130 2.00 -4.27 -9.90
C VAL A 130 1.52 -2.97 -10.56
N ALA A 131 0.21 -2.73 -10.65
CA ALA A 131 -0.34 -1.50 -11.24
C ALA A 131 0.11 -0.25 -10.47
N ILE A 132 0.08 -0.30 -9.13
CA ILE A 132 0.57 0.80 -8.30
C ILE A 132 2.09 0.94 -8.48
N ARG A 133 2.85 -0.17 -8.55
CA ARG A 133 4.29 -0.16 -8.81
C ARG A 133 4.66 0.59 -10.10
N GLU A 134 3.95 0.32 -11.19
CA GLU A 134 4.15 1.01 -12.47
C GLU A 134 3.76 2.50 -12.37
N GLY A 135 2.68 2.82 -11.66
CA GLY A 135 2.26 4.21 -11.42
C GLY A 135 3.29 5.01 -10.61
N VAL A 136 3.89 4.40 -9.58
CA VAL A 136 4.96 4.99 -8.79
C VAL A 136 6.21 5.20 -9.64
N TYR A 137 6.65 4.18 -10.38
CA TYR A 137 7.79 4.29 -11.28
C TYR A 137 7.58 5.42 -12.32
N LYS A 138 6.38 5.53 -12.87
CA LYS A 138 6.03 6.60 -13.80
C LYS A 138 6.05 7.98 -13.13
N SER A 139 5.64 8.06 -11.87
CA SER A 139 5.66 9.32 -11.12
C SER A 139 7.09 9.82 -10.94
N PHE A 140 8.03 8.95 -10.56
CA PHE A 140 9.46 9.30 -10.51
C PHE A 140 9.97 9.87 -11.85
N GLN A 141 9.67 9.21 -12.98
CA GLN A 141 10.06 9.70 -14.31
C GLN A 141 9.50 11.09 -14.63
N VAL A 142 8.26 11.34 -14.22
CA VAL A 142 7.51 12.53 -14.61
C VAL A 142 7.86 13.72 -13.71
N THR A 143 8.25 13.48 -12.46
CA THR A 143 8.67 14.52 -11.50
C THR A 143 10.18 14.77 -11.47
N GLU A 144 10.98 14.02 -12.24
CA GLU A 144 12.44 14.07 -12.18
C GLU A 144 13.00 15.48 -12.42
N ASP A 145 12.69 16.08 -13.57
CA ASP A 145 13.17 17.43 -13.93
C ASP A 145 12.80 18.48 -12.86
N HIS A 146 11.56 18.38 -12.35
CA HIS A 146 11.05 19.28 -11.32
C HIS A 146 11.85 19.22 -10.03
N PHE A 147 12.11 18.01 -9.52
CA PHE A 147 12.87 17.86 -8.29
C PHE A 147 14.37 18.10 -8.47
N VAL A 148 14.92 17.86 -9.66
CA VAL A 148 16.30 18.25 -9.99
C VAL A 148 16.44 19.77 -9.98
N GLU A 149 15.46 20.50 -10.51
CA GLU A 149 15.44 21.96 -10.46
C GLU A 149 15.29 22.47 -9.02
N GLU A 150 14.45 21.83 -8.20
CA GLU A 150 14.21 22.24 -6.80
C GLU A 150 15.36 21.91 -5.84
N TYR A 151 16.00 20.74 -5.98
CA TYR A 151 17.00 20.23 -5.01
C TYR A 151 18.42 20.12 -5.58
N GLY A 152 18.63 20.34 -6.87
CA GLY A 152 19.93 20.20 -7.53
C GLY A 152 20.48 18.77 -7.55
N LYS A 153 19.67 17.76 -7.22
CA LYS A 153 20.06 16.34 -7.16
C LYS A 153 19.01 15.47 -7.84
N LYS A 154 19.46 14.35 -8.43
CA LYS A 154 18.60 13.35 -9.06
C LYS A 154 18.50 12.11 -8.18
N ILE A 155 17.29 11.59 -8.01
CA ILE A 155 17.07 10.24 -7.47
C ILE A 155 17.30 9.22 -8.59
N ARG A 156 18.13 8.22 -8.34
CA ARG A 156 18.19 6.99 -9.13
C ARG A 156 17.12 6.03 -8.62
N TYR A 157 16.29 5.51 -9.49
CA TYR A 157 15.20 4.60 -9.10
C TYR A 157 15.11 3.42 -10.07
N PHE A 158 14.74 2.26 -9.53
CA PHE A 158 14.54 1.04 -10.31
C PHE A 158 13.46 0.15 -9.69
N ILE A 159 12.96 -0.77 -10.51
CA ILE A 159 11.98 -1.77 -10.09
C ILE A 159 12.76 -3.02 -9.70
N TYR A 160 12.53 -3.53 -8.50
CA TYR A 160 13.16 -4.77 -8.07
C TYR A 160 12.82 -5.93 -9.02
N ASN A 161 13.87 -6.61 -9.49
CA ASN A 161 13.77 -7.79 -10.33
C ASN A 161 14.85 -8.80 -9.90
N SER A 162 14.43 -10.00 -9.49
CA SER A 162 15.35 -11.03 -8.98
C SER A 162 16.33 -11.58 -10.01
N LYS A 163 16.15 -11.26 -11.29
CA LYS A 163 17.06 -11.58 -12.39
C LYS A 163 18.07 -10.47 -12.68
N GLN A 164 17.86 -9.25 -12.17
CA GLN A 164 18.71 -8.08 -12.40
C GLN A 164 19.45 -7.69 -11.12
N LEU A 165 20.40 -8.54 -10.71
CA LEU A 165 21.18 -8.34 -9.48
C LEU A 165 22.11 -7.12 -9.55
N THR A 166 22.47 -6.70 -10.76
CA THR A 166 23.28 -5.49 -11.00
C THR A 166 22.64 -4.24 -10.45
N ASP A 167 21.32 -4.16 -10.40
CA ASP A 167 20.63 -3.00 -9.85
C ASP A 167 20.73 -2.95 -8.33
N ILE A 168 20.84 -4.11 -7.67
CA ILE A 168 21.06 -4.22 -6.22
C ILE A 168 22.50 -3.79 -5.88
N ASP A 169 23.48 -4.25 -6.66
CA ASP A 169 24.87 -3.80 -6.50
C ASP A 169 24.99 -2.28 -6.70
N ARG A 170 24.33 -1.72 -7.72
CA ARG A 170 24.29 -0.26 -7.95
C ARG A 170 23.59 0.47 -6.80
N PHE A 171 22.47 -0.06 -6.30
CA PHE A 171 21.77 0.48 -5.15
C PHE A 171 22.68 0.59 -3.92
N ALA A 172 23.51 -0.41 -3.66
CA ALA A 172 24.45 -0.39 -2.53
C ALA A 172 25.70 0.46 -2.79
N SER A 173 26.24 0.50 -4.01
CA SER A 173 27.54 1.11 -4.32
C SER A 173 27.49 2.58 -4.77
N ASP A 174 26.35 3.12 -5.20
CA ASP A 174 26.20 4.53 -5.59
C ASP A 174 26.02 5.43 -4.34
N SER A 175 26.66 6.60 -4.29
CA SER A 175 26.54 7.53 -3.14
C SER A 175 25.36 8.51 -3.25
N GLY A 176 24.68 8.54 -4.39
CA GLY A 176 23.51 9.39 -4.62
C GLY A 176 22.25 8.84 -3.96
N ILE A 177 21.14 9.57 -4.12
CA ILE A 177 19.83 9.11 -3.64
C ILE A 177 19.36 7.96 -4.52
N ASN A 178 19.14 6.79 -3.93
CA ASN A 178 18.73 5.56 -4.59
C ASN A 178 17.42 5.03 -4.01
N VAL A 179 16.48 4.70 -4.89
CA VAL A 179 15.16 4.16 -4.56
C VAL A 179 14.93 2.82 -5.25
N MET A 180 14.72 1.77 -4.47
CA MET A 180 14.22 0.49 -4.97
C MET A 180 12.69 0.44 -4.83
N ILE A 181 11.97 0.12 -5.90
CA ILE A 181 10.50 -0.03 -5.88
C ILE A 181 10.15 -1.52 -5.97
N ILE A 182 9.39 -2.03 -4.99
CA ILE A 182 9.01 -3.45 -4.90
C ILE A 182 7.54 -3.59 -4.53
N ASN A 183 6.85 -4.58 -5.12
CA ASN A 183 5.50 -4.94 -4.69
C ASN A 183 5.52 -6.07 -3.65
N ALA A 184 4.65 -5.99 -2.64
CA ALA A 184 4.59 -6.94 -1.53
C ALA A 184 4.44 -8.41 -1.97
N GLN A 185 3.70 -8.66 -3.05
CA GLN A 185 3.52 -10.00 -3.61
C GLN A 185 4.83 -10.59 -4.15
N ALA A 186 5.67 -9.80 -4.81
CA ALA A 186 6.94 -10.26 -5.36
C ALA A 186 7.90 -10.71 -4.26
N PHE A 187 7.83 -10.05 -3.10
CA PHE A 187 8.68 -10.36 -1.95
C PHE A 187 8.21 -11.59 -1.17
N ASN A 188 6.91 -11.81 -1.07
CA ASN A 188 6.33 -12.99 -0.41
C ASN A 188 6.26 -14.23 -1.33
N ALA A 189 6.64 -14.12 -2.60
CA ALA A 189 6.55 -15.21 -3.54
C ALA A 189 7.53 -16.35 -3.16
N THR A 190 7.08 -17.60 -3.27
CA THR A 190 7.87 -18.79 -2.92
C THR A 190 8.48 -19.48 -4.13
N GLY A 191 8.26 -18.94 -5.33
CA GLY A 191 8.81 -19.46 -6.59
C GLY A 191 10.34 -19.47 -6.60
N LYS A 192 10.93 -20.29 -7.48
CA LYS A 192 12.41 -20.39 -7.63
C LYS A 192 13.06 -19.02 -7.84
N ASP A 193 12.46 -18.18 -8.68
CA ASP A 193 12.96 -16.83 -8.96
C ASP A 193 12.84 -15.88 -7.77
N ALA A 194 11.82 -16.02 -6.93
CA ALA A 194 11.61 -15.15 -5.77
C ALA A 194 12.57 -15.49 -4.62
N ARG A 195 12.82 -16.80 -4.41
CA ARG A 195 13.78 -17.29 -3.41
C ARG A 195 15.23 -16.85 -3.68
N ARG A 196 15.55 -16.41 -4.90
CA ARG A 196 16.88 -15.87 -5.24
C ARG A 196 17.32 -14.74 -4.31
N ILE A 197 16.40 -13.94 -3.76
CA ILE A 197 16.74 -12.84 -2.84
C ILE A 197 17.36 -13.34 -1.53
N ASP A 198 16.99 -14.55 -1.10
CA ASP A 198 17.44 -15.20 0.14
C ASP A 198 18.55 -16.25 -0.09
N MET A 199 18.92 -16.51 -1.36
CA MET A 199 19.90 -17.51 -1.75
C MET A 199 21.28 -16.90 -1.99
N GLU A 200 22.33 -17.66 -1.74
CA GLU A 200 23.67 -17.35 -2.24
C GLU A 200 23.68 -17.60 -3.74
N LEU A 201 24.11 -16.60 -4.50
CA LEU A 201 24.11 -16.65 -5.96
C LEU A 201 25.54 -16.50 -6.44
N ASP A 202 26.04 -17.46 -7.22
CA ASP A 202 27.39 -17.40 -7.80
C ASP A 202 27.54 -16.15 -8.69
N GLU A 203 26.50 -15.82 -9.46
CA GLU A 203 26.39 -14.59 -10.26
C GLU A 203 26.46 -13.30 -9.42
N PHE A 204 26.32 -13.41 -8.10
CA PHE A 204 26.38 -12.32 -7.12
C PHE A 204 27.53 -12.48 -6.13
N ARG A 205 28.60 -13.15 -6.57
CA ARG A 205 29.81 -13.42 -5.76
C ARG A 205 29.49 -14.24 -4.51
N SER A 206 28.54 -15.18 -4.64
CA SER A 206 28.06 -16.05 -3.56
C SER A 206 27.50 -15.29 -2.34
N ARG A 207 26.99 -14.07 -2.56
CA ARG A 207 26.31 -13.26 -1.53
C ARG A 207 24.80 -13.42 -1.66
N LYS A 208 24.08 -13.13 -0.58
CA LYS A 208 22.62 -13.03 -0.59
C LYS A 208 22.20 -11.59 -0.91
N PRO A 209 21.35 -11.36 -1.92
CA PRO A 209 20.87 -10.02 -2.24
C PRO A 209 20.21 -9.30 -1.05
N ILE A 210 19.45 -10.02 -0.22
CA ILE A 210 18.80 -9.44 0.96
C ILE A 210 19.81 -8.86 1.97
N ASP A 211 20.94 -9.52 2.17
CA ASP A 211 21.96 -9.09 3.15
C ASP A 211 22.66 -7.81 2.67
N ILE A 212 22.92 -7.71 1.36
CA ILE A 212 23.46 -6.48 0.75
C ILE A 212 22.50 -5.31 0.93
N ILE A 213 21.20 -5.53 0.68
CA ILE A 213 20.18 -4.48 0.88
C ILE A 213 20.10 -4.10 2.37
N ALA A 214 20.08 -5.08 3.27
CA ALA A 214 19.99 -4.83 4.71
C ALA A 214 21.18 -4.02 5.26
N LYS A 215 22.39 -4.26 4.74
CA LYS A 215 23.60 -3.51 5.11
C LYS A 215 23.55 -2.03 4.70
N THR A 216 22.68 -1.65 3.75
CA THR A 216 22.48 -0.24 3.38
C THR A 216 21.66 0.58 4.39
N ASN A 217 21.07 -0.08 5.40
CA ASN A 217 20.21 0.55 6.41
C ASN A 217 19.08 1.40 5.80
N PRO A 218 18.25 0.82 4.90
CA PRO A 218 17.32 1.59 4.08
C PRO A 218 16.17 2.20 4.89
N ILE A 219 15.60 3.29 4.39
CA ILE A 219 14.32 3.84 4.87
C ILE A 219 13.20 3.21 4.06
N LEU A 220 12.24 2.55 4.72
CA LEU A 220 11.07 1.97 4.04
C LEU A 220 9.97 3.02 3.89
N ILE A 221 9.44 3.13 2.68
CA ILE A 221 8.22 3.87 2.37
C ILE A 221 7.15 2.83 2.01
N ILE A 222 6.07 2.76 2.79
CA ILE A 222 4.96 1.85 2.53
C ILE A 222 3.79 2.66 2.00
N ASP A 223 3.42 2.42 0.74
CA ASP A 223 2.26 3.01 0.08
C ASP A 223 1.05 2.07 0.27
N GLU A 224 -0.07 2.62 0.75
CA GLU A 224 -1.28 1.86 1.10
C GLU A 224 -1.01 0.72 2.10
N PRO A 225 -0.51 1.03 3.32
CA PRO A 225 -0.08 0.05 4.32
C PRO A 225 -1.14 -1.00 4.68
N GLN A 226 -2.42 -0.64 4.68
CA GLN A 226 -3.56 -1.53 4.93
C GLN A 226 -3.63 -2.73 3.98
N SER A 227 -2.98 -2.65 2.80
CA SER A 227 -2.89 -3.72 1.81
C SER A 227 -1.56 -4.50 1.89
N VAL A 228 -0.63 -4.06 2.74
CA VAL A 228 0.74 -4.59 2.88
C VAL A 228 0.95 -5.21 4.28
N GLU A 229 -0.10 -5.31 5.10
CA GLU A 229 -0.01 -5.67 6.53
C GLU A 229 -0.16 -7.14 6.90
N GLY A 230 -0.23 -8.04 5.91
CA GLY A 230 -0.22 -9.48 6.18
C GLY A 230 1.00 -9.89 7.02
N THR A 231 0.82 -10.84 7.94
CA THR A 231 1.88 -11.32 8.86
C THR A 231 3.17 -11.69 8.12
N LYS A 232 3.04 -12.45 7.02
CA LYS A 232 4.18 -12.80 6.15
C LYS A 232 4.90 -11.59 5.57
N THR A 233 4.16 -10.58 5.14
CA THR A 233 4.74 -9.34 4.62
C THR A 233 5.47 -8.59 5.72
N LYS A 234 4.86 -8.43 6.91
CA LYS A 234 5.51 -7.78 8.07
C LYS A 234 6.82 -8.46 8.44
N GLU A 235 6.84 -9.79 8.52
CA GLU A 235 8.08 -10.53 8.81
C GLU A 235 9.12 -10.38 7.70
N SER A 236 8.69 -10.43 6.45
CA SER A 236 9.62 -10.26 5.33
C SER A 236 10.22 -8.86 5.35
N LEU A 237 9.44 -7.80 5.62
CA LEU A 237 9.95 -6.42 5.64
C LEU A 237 11.04 -6.18 6.70
N LYS A 238 11.02 -6.93 7.80
CA LYS A 238 12.10 -6.89 8.81
C LYS A 238 13.45 -7.32 8.26
N LYS A 239 13.47 -8.19 7.23
CA LYS A 239 14.71 -8.64 6.58
C LYS A 239 15.50 -7.49 5.94
N PHE A 240 14.85 -6.39 5.59
CA PHE A 240 15.54 -5.20 5.07
C PHE A 240 16.32 -4.43 6.15
N ASN A 241 16.19 -4.80 7.43
CA ASN A 241 16.82 -4.11 8.57
C ASN A 241 16.74 -2.58 8.46
N PRO A 242 15.51 -2.01 8.39
CA PRO A 242 15.35 -0.62 8.02
C PRO A 242 15.69 0.35 9.15
N LEU A 243 16.23 1.51 8.78
CA LEU A 243 16.50 2.62 9.71
C LEU A 243 15.20 3.13 10.34
N MET A 244 14.16 3.28 9.51
CA MET A 244 12.83 3.72 9.91
C MET A 244 11.81 3.29 8.84
N THR A 245 10.52 3.37 9.18
CA THR A 245 9.41 3.11 8.26
C THR A 245 8.49 4.31 8.18
N LEU A 246 8.17 4.76 6.98
CA LEU A 246 7.20 5.82 6.70
C LEU A 246 6.00 5.22 5.96
N ARG A 247 4.80 5.38 6.53
CA ARG A 247 3.54 4.84 6.00
C ARG A 247 2.71 5.96 5.43
N TYR A 248 2.33 5.84 4.16
CA TYR A 248 1.49 6.80 3.46
C TYR A 248 0.15 6.15 3.14
N SER A 249 -0.93 6.66 3.74
CA SER A 249 -2.26 6.10 3.57
C SER A 249 -3.32 7.17 3.36
N ALA A 250 -4.33 6.87 2.55
CA ALA A 250 -5.59 7.63 2.57
C ALA A 250 -6.64 6.99 3.48
N THR A 251 -6.51 5.70 3.77
CA THR A 251 -7.51 4.96 4.54
C THR A 251 -6.91 4.45 5.83
N GLN A 252 -7.46 4.91 6.94
CA GLN A 252 -7.10 4.45 8.26
C GLN A 252 -7.80 3.13 8.57
N LYS A 253 -7.04 2.03 8.63
CA LYS A 253 -7.41 0.90 9.49
C LYS A 253 -6.73 1.14 10.84
N SER A 254 -7.45 0.98 11.95
CA SER A 254 -6.89 1.17 13.31
C SER A 254 -5.55 0.46 13.49
N ASP A 255 -5.45 -0.76 12.95
CA ASP A 255 -4.32 -1.67 13.14
C ASP A 255 -3.10 -1.31 12.26
N SER A 256 -3.23 -0.28 11.42
CA SER A 256 -2.23 0.21 10.46
C SER A 256 -1.56 1.53 10.87
N ILE A 257 -2.05 2.16 11.94
CA ILE A 257 -1.58 3.45 12.42
C ILE A 257 -0.55 3.23 13.51
N TYR A 258 0.62 3.87 13.36
CA TYR A 258 1.67 3.90 14.36
C TYR A 258 1.78 5.33 14.89
N ASN A 259 2.95 5.97 14.74
CA ASN A 259 3.16 7.33 15.19
C ASN A 259 2.67 8.29 14.10
N MET A 260 1.39 8.70 14.16
CA MET A 260 0.84 9.67 13.23
C MET A 260 1.52 11.03 13.41
N VAL A 261 2.13 11.55 12.34
CA VAL A 261 2.87 12.83 12.36
C VAL A 261 2.21 13.89 11.49
N TYR A 262 1.39 13.49 10.53
CA TYR A 262 0.67 14.41 9.67
C TYR A 262 -0.66 13.80 9.22
N ARG A 263 -1.71 14.62 9.17
CA ARG A 263 -3.03 14.24 8.68
C ARG A 263 -3.57 15.32 7.74
N LEU A 264 -4.08 14.87 6.60
CA LEU A 264 -4.92 15.64 5.69
C LEU A 264 -6.08 14.75 5.25
N ASP A 265 -7.18 14.81 5.99
CA ASP A 265 -8.36 13.97 5.76
C ASP A 265 -9.26 14.51 4.62
N ALA A 266 -10.31 13.74 4.28
CA ALA A 266 -11.28 14.10 3.24
C ALA A 266 -11.90 15.49 3.44
N MET A 267 -12.25 15.82 4.69
CA MET A 267 -12.94 17.05 5.05
C MET A 267 -11.99 18.24 4.92
N GLU A 268 -10.76 18.12 5.40
CA GLU A 268 -9.72 19.13 5.27
C GLU A 268 -9.30 19.32 3.80
N ALA A 269 -9.14 18.23 3.05
CA ALA A 269 -8.83 18.28 1.62
C ALA A 269 -9.94 18.99 0.84
N TYR A 270 -11.20 18.72 1.18
CA TYR A 270 -12.36 19.41 0.61
C TYR A 270 -12.39 20.90 0.99
N ASN A 271 -12.20 21.23 2.28
CA ASN A 271 -12.20 22.60 2.77
C ASN A 271 -11.06 23.43 2.15
N LYS A 272 -9.90 22.82 1.91
CA LYS A 272 -8.76 23.42 1.20
C LYS A 272 -8.92 23.43 -0.33
N ARG A 273 -10.06 22.96 -0.86
CA ARG A 273 -10.38 22.86 -2.30
C ARG A 273 -9.34 22.06 -3.10
N LEU A 274 -8.75 21.05 -2.46
CA LEU A 274 -7.75 20.18 -3.08
C LEU A 274 -8.40 19.06 -3.90
N VAL A 275 -9.63 18.69 -3.55
CA VAL A 275 -10.41 17.63 -4.21
C VAL A 275 -11.77 18.15 -4.66
N LYS A 276 -12.36 17.49 -5.68
CA LYS A 276 -13.70 17.82 -6.19
C LYS A 276 -14.79 17.26 -5.29
N LYS A 277 -15.92 17.96 -5.20
CA LYS A 277 -17.13 17.43 -4.56
C LYS A 277 -17.68 16.24 -5.37
N ILE A 278 -17.95 15.13 -4.70
CA ILE A 278 -18.70 14.03 -5.29
C ILE A 278 -20.20 14.37 -5.14
N ALA A 279 -20.92 14.43 -6.26
CA ALA A 279 -22.37 14.54 -6.27
C ALA A 279 -22.96 13.15 -6.51
N VAL A 280 -23.50 12.53 -5.46
CA VAL A 280 -24.20 11.25 -5.58
C VAL A 280 -25.62 11.55 -6.05
N LYS A 281 -25.93 11.22 -7.30
CA LYS A 281 -27.31 11.21 -7.78
C LYS A 281 -27.91 9.84 -7.49
N GLY A 282 -28.66 9.74 -6.40
CA GLY A 282 -29.54 8.61 -6.18
C GLY A 282 -30.68 8.65 -7.18
N ILE A 283 -30.78 7.63 -8.03
CA ILE A 283 -31.95 7.44 -8.88
C ILE A 283 -32.91 6.61 -8.03
N SER A 284 -33.98 7.23 -7.56
CA SER A 284 -35.09 6.54 -6.92
C SER A 284 -36.30 6.65 -7.84
N GLU A 285 -36.69 5.56 -8.48
CA GLU A 285 -37.98 5.49 -9.15
C GLU A 285 -39.09 5.53 -8.10
N SER A 286 -39.91 6.59 -8.18
CA SER A 286 -41.09 6.78 -7.34
C SER A 286 -42.31 6.44 -8.18
N GLY A 287 -42.82 5.22 -8.00
CA GLY A 287 -43.96 4.69 -8.75
C GLY A 287 -43.57 3.44 -9.53
N SER A 288 -43.81 2.26 -8.96
CA SER A 288 -43.88 1.04 -9.78
C SER A 288 -45.15 1.16 -10.62
N THR A 289 -45.00 1.31 -11.93
CA THR A 289 -46.10 1.18 -12.88
C THR A 289 -46.59 -0.26 -13.02
N ALA A 290 -46.06 -1.21 -12.23
CA ALA A 290 -46.33 -2.64 -12.38
C ALA A 290 -46.16 -3.10 -13.84
N THR A 291 -45.12 -2.55 -14.48
CA THR A 291 -44.65 -2.86 -15.82
C THR A 291 -43.20 -3.34 -15.83
N ASP A 292 -42.50 -3.22 -14.69
CA ASP A 292 -41.09 -3.51 -14.54
C ASP A 292 -40.90 -4.57 -13.44
N SER A 293 -40.19 -5.65 -13.79
CA SER A 293 -39.98 -6.80 -12.91
C SER A 293 -39.30 -6.41 -11.59
N TYR A 294 -39.96 -6.67 -10.45
CA TYR A 294 -39.42 -6.39 -9.12
C TYR A 294 -38.95 -7.68 -8.42
N VAL A 295 -37.65 -7.78 -8.15
CA VAL A 295 -37.06 -8.84 -7.33
C VAL A 295 -36.09 -8.23 -6.33
N TYR A 296 -36.29 -8.54 -5.05
CA TYR A 296 -35.42 -8.11 -3.96
C TYR A 296 -34.91 -9.31 -3.16
N LEU A 297 -33.60 -9.50 -3.09
CA LEU A 297 -32.98 -10.52 -2.26
C LEU A 297 -32.88 -10.02 -0.81
N GLU A 298 -33.61 -10.66 0.10
CA GLU A 298 -33.61 -10.28 1.52
C GLU A 298 -32.44 -10.91 2.26
N LYS A 299 -32.20 -12.22 2.04
CA LYS A 299 -31.11 -12.96 2.66
C LYS A 299 -30.84 -14.30 1.99
N ILE A 300 -29.64 -14.82 2.20
CA ILE A 300 -29.30 -16.22 1.92
C ILE A 300 -29.37 -17.00 3.23
N ASN A 301 -30.18 -18.06 3.28
CA ASN A 301 -30.31 -18.93 4.43
C ASN A 301 -29.32 -20.09 4.32
N LEU A 302 -28.37 -20.12 5.26
CA LEU A 302 -27.34 -21.14 5.35
C LEU A 302 -27.79 -22.29 6.28
N SER A 303 -27.53 -23.53 5.87
CA SER A 303 -27.83 -24.72 6.66
C SER A 303 -26.82 -25.83 6.36
N LYS A 304 -26.92 -26.98 7.05
CA LYS A 304 -26.16 -28.20 6.69
C LYS A 304 -26.62 -28.82 5.36
N SER A 305 -27.73 -28.35 4.80
CA SER A 305 -28.27 -28.74 3.49
C SER A 305 -28.01 -27.62 2.46
N ALA A 306 -28.39 -27.86 1.19
CA ALA A 306 -28.20 -26.91 0.11
C ALA A 306 -28.72 -25.49 0.48
N PRO A 307 -27.98 -24.42 0.15
CA PRO A 307 -28.36 -23.06 0.52
C PRO A 307 -29.67 -22.65 -0.15
N THR A 308 -30.43 -21.77 0.51
CA THR A 308 -31.68 -21.21 -0.03
C THR A 308 -31.66 -19.70 0.05
N ALA A 309 -32.47 -19.02 -0.76
CA ALA A 309 -32.57 -17.57 -0.78
C ALA A 309 -33.97 -17.13 -0.38
N THR A 310 -34.10 -16.18 0.54
CA THR A 310 -35.38 -15.51 0.80
C THR A 310 -35.43 -14.26 -0.05
N ILE A 311 -36.40 -14.19 -0.95
CA ILE A 311 -36.62 -13.03 -1.81
C ILE A 311 -38.02 -12.46 -1.61
N GLN A 312 -38.17 -11.18 -1.95
CA GLN A 312 -39.45 -10.52 -2.11
C GLN A 312 -39.66 -10.20 -3.60
N PHE A 313 -40.83 -10.51 -4.14
CA PHE A 313 -41.19 -10.21 -5.52
C PHE A 313 -42.68 -9.92 -5.65
N ASP A 314 -43.07 -9.34 -6.78
CA ASP A 314 -44.47 -9.01 -7.06
C ASP A 314 -45.28 -10.24 -7.47
N CYS A 315 -46.51 -10.33 -6.97
CA CYS A 315 -47.43 -11.42 -7.25
C CYS A 315 -48.84 -10.88 -7.50
N LYS A 316 -49.49 -11.41 -8.52
CA LYS A 316 -50.86 -11.09 -8.91
C LYS A 316 -51.85 -11.60 -7.84
N GLY A 317 -52.46 -10.67 -7.12
CA GLY A 317 -53.59 -10.92 -6.22
C GLY A 317 -54.93 -10.81 -6.95
N ALA A 318 -56.03 -10.97 -6.20
CA ALA A 318 -57.39 -10.96 -6.77
C ALA A 318 -57.80 -9.61 -7.38
N SER A 319 -57.27 -8.50 -6.85
CA SER A 319 -57.64 -7.13 -7.26
C SER A 319 -56.44 -6.20 -7.44
N SER A 320 -55.23 -6.62 -7.04
CA SER A 320 -54.01 -5.80 -7.11
C SER A 320 -52.77 -6.68 -7.10
N ILE A 321 -51.65 -6.11 -7.55
CA ILE A 321 -50.32 -6.71 -7.41
C ILE A 321 -49.83 -6.41 -5.99
N ARG A 322 -49.31 -7.44 -5.32
CA ARG A 322 -48.75 -7.34 -3.97
C ARG A 322 -47.39 -7.98 -3.92
N LYS A 323 -46.53 -7.43 -3.06
CA LYS A 323 -45.23 -8.02 -2.74
C LYS A 323 -45.40 -9.23 -1.84
N ILE A 324 -44.84 -10.36 -2.23
CA ILE A 324 -44.79 -11.58 -1.40
C ILE A 324 -43.34 -11.95 -1.13
N THR A 325 -43.09 -12.51 0.07
CA THR A 325 -41.78 -13.04 0.46
C THR A 325 -41.80 -14.56 0.39
N ARG A 326 -40.84 -15.17 -0.30
CA ARG A 326 -40.70 -16.63 -0.41
C ARG A 326 -39.25 -17.06 -0.27
N THR A 327 -39.05 -18.27 0.28
CA THR A 327 -37.76 -18.94 0.31
C THR A 327 -37.65 -19.89 -0.87
N LEU A 328 -36.62 -19.67 -1.68
CA LEU A 328 -36.39 -20.32 -2.97
C LEU A 328 -35.22 -21.29 -2.91
N LYS A 329 -35.28 -22.29 -3.78
CA LYS A 329 -34.19 -23.23 -4.11
C LYS A 329 -33.79 -23.05 -5.57
N GLU A 330 -32.68 -23.68 -5.96
CA GLU A 330 -32.33 -23.79 -7.38
C GLU A 330 -33.47 -24.45 -8.17
N GLY A 331 -33.72 -23.94 -9.38
CA GLY A 331 -34.83 -24.32 -10.24
C GLY A 331 -36.15 -23.59 -9.96
N TYR A 332 -36.22 -22.72 -8.94
CA TYR A 332 -37.47 -22.00 -8.62
C TYR A 332 -37.78 -20.94 -9.69
N ASN A 333 -38.97 -21.03 -10.29
CA ASN A 333 -39.44 -20.13 -11.35
C ASN A 333 -40.42 -19.09 -10.79
N LEU A 334 -40.08 -17.80 -10.88
CA LEU A 334 -40.94 -16.74 -10.35
C LEU A 334 -42.24 -16.58 -11.17
N TYR A 335 -42.26 -16.95 -12.45
CA TYR A 335 -43.46 -16.88 -13.28
C TYR A 335 -44.59 -17.74 -12.71
N ASP A 336 -44.31 -19.01 -12.44
CA ASP A 336 -45.27 -19.99 -11.93
C ASP A 336 -45.78 -19.62 -10.53
N HIS A 337 -45.00 -18.84 -9.78
CA HIS A 337 -45.25 -18.48 -8.39
C HIS A 337 -45.70 -17.02 -8.17
N SER A 338 -45.74 -16.21 -9.23
CA SER A 338 -46.24 -14.83 -9.22
C SER A 338 -47.71 -14.74 -9.65
N GLY A 339 -48.36 -15.84 -10.01
CA GLY A 339 -49.67 -15.82 -10.66
C GLY A 339 -49.58 -15.51 -12.15
N ASN A 340 -48.49 -15.95 -12.81
CA ASN A 340 -48.22 -15.80 -14.24
C ASN A 340 -48.12 -14.33 -14.68
N MET A 341 -47.40 -13.50 -13.92
CA MET A 341 -47.10 -12.14 -14.37
C MET A 341 -46.11 -12.19 -15.54
N GLU A 342 -46.47 -11.58 -16.66
CA GLU A 342 -45.67 -11.63 -17.91
C GLU A 342 -44.23 -11.11 -17.73
N GLU A 343 -44.00 -10.18 -16.80
CA GLU A 343 -42.67 -9.67 -16.45
C GLU A 343 -41.67 -10.73 -15.98
N TYR A 344 -42.15 -11.86 -15.43
CA TYR A 344 -41.30 -12.96 -14.97
C TYR A 344 -41.16 -14.10 -15.97
N LYS A 345 -41.79 -14.01 -17.14
CA LYS A 345 -41.88 -15.11 -18.11
C LYS A 345 -40.51 -15.49 -18.67
N ASP A 346 -39.65 -14.51 -18.90
CA ASP A 346 -38.34 -14.71 -19.53
C ASP A 346 -37.20 -14.49 -18.53
N GLY A 347 -36.54 -15.58 -18.13
CA GLY A 347 -35.25 -15.52 -17.41
C GLY A 347 -35.31 -15.45 -15.88
N PHE A 348 -36.49 -15.46 -15.26
CA PHE A 348 -36.63 -15.42 -13.79
C PHE A 348 -36.73 -16.81 -13.15
N VAL A 349 -35.74 -17.66 -13.48
CA VAL A 349 -35.54 -18.97 -12.86
C VAL A 349 -34.24 -18.96 -12.06
N VAL A 350 -34.29 -19.38 -10.80
CA VAL A 350 -33.11 -19.45 -9.94
C VAL A 350 -32.16 -20.52 -10.49
N SER A 351 -31.08 -20.11 -11.15
CA SER A 351 -30.12 -21.05 -11.74
C SER A 351 -29.22 -21.70 -10.70
N ARG A 352 -28.72 -20.89 -9.74
CA ARG A 352 -27.77 -21.33 -8.74
C ARG A 352 -27.80 -20.46 -7.49
N ILE A 353 -27.65 -21.08 -6.33
CA ILE A 353 -27.45 -20.37 -5.06
C ILE A 353 -26.09 -20.83 -4.52
N VAL A 354 -25.07 -20.00 -4.70
CA VAL A 354 -23.70 -20.34 -4.27
C VAL A 354 -23.25 -19.48 -3.11
N MET A 355 -22.58 -20.12 -2.16
CA MET A 355 -21.76 -19.42 -1.19
C MET A 355 -20.38 -19.22 -1.81
N VAL A 356 -20.05 -17.98 -2.18
CA VAL A 356 -18.66 -17.64 -2.52
C VAL A 356 -17.92 -17.43 -1.21
N VAL A 357 -17.36 -18.51 -0.66
CA VAL A 357 -16.23 -18.35 0.27
C VAL A 357 -15.10 -17.82 -0.60
N MET A 358 -14.69 -16.57 -0.39
CA MET A 358 -13.46 -16.04 -0.98
C MET A 358 -12.27 -16.81 -0.39
N ILE A 359 -12.02 -18.00 -0.91
CA ILE A 359 -10.74 -18.65 -0.86
C ILE A 359 -9.98 -18.10 -2.06
N PRO A 360 -8.83 -17.42 -1.88
CA PRO A 360 -8.08 -16.89 -3.00
C PRO A 360 -7.51 -18.07 -3.78
N LEU A 361 -8.12 -18.43 -4.91
CA LEU A 361 -7.52 -19.35 -5.87
C LEU A 361 -7.74 -18.93 -7.31
N SER A 362 -6.67 -19.19 -8.05
CA SER A 362 -6.30 -18.77 -9.38
C SER A 362 -7.38 -18.91 -10.45
N LEU A 363 -7.40 -17.92 -11.35
CA LEU A 363 -8.13 -17.89 -12.60
C LEU A 363 -8.02 -19.20 -13.39
N SER A 364 -9.18 -19.82 -13.65
CA SER A 364 -9.47 -20.36 -14.98
C SER A 364 -10.97 -20.59 -15.13
N THR A 365 -11.48 -20.22 -16.30
CA THR A 365 -12.83 -20.48 -16.86
C THR A 365 -13.87 -19.38 -16.64
N VAL A 366 -14.00 -18.55 -17.68
CA VAL A 366 -15.12 -17.65 -17.93
C VAL A 366 -16.33 -18.49 -18.33
N SER A 367 -17.43 -18.37 -17.60
CA SER A 367 -18.77 -18.64 -18.11
C SER A 367 -19.67 -17.47 -17.70
N LYS A 368 -20.33 -16.85 -18.69
CA LYS A 368 -21.33 -15.81 -18.47
C LYS A 368 -22.50 -16.44 -17.72
N SER A 369 -22.74 -16.00 -16.49
CA SER A 369 -24.01 -16.22 -15.79
C SER A 369 -24.25 -15.01 -14.90
N MET A 370 -25.46 -14.46 -15.02
CA MET A 370 -25.92 -13.27 -14.33
C MET A 370 -25.76 -13.45 -12.81
N LEU A 371 -24.89 -12.64 -12.22
CA LEU A 371 -24.68 -12.56 -10.78
C LEU A 371 -25.76 -11.61 -10.25
N VAL A 372 -26.77 -12.15 -9.56
CA VAL A 372 -27.66 -11.32 -8.75
C VAL A 372 -26.95 -11.14 -7.41
N MET A 373 -26.55 -9.90 -7.11
CA MET A 373 -26.05 -9.49 -5.79
C MET A 373 -27.16 -9.49 -4.75
#